data_AF-A0A972QUF5-F1
#
_entry.id   AF-A0A972QUF5-F1
#
_cell.length_a   1.000
_cell.length_b   1.000
_cell.length_c   1.000
_cell.angle_alpha   90.00
_cell.angle_beta   90.00
_cell.angle_gamma   90.00
#
_symmetry.space_group_name_H-M   'P 1'
#
loop_
_entity.id
_entity.type
_entity.pdbx_description
1 polymer ?
#
loop_
_entity_poly.entity_id
_entity_poly.type
_entity_poly.pdbx_seq_one_letter_code
_entity_poly.pdbx_strand_id
1 'polypeptide(L)'
;PPTPTPTSTPTPVPTPEEIEEPAEELMYTLIIGTEPSEGGLADPQPGDHIYPEGTQVSIIATTEDGWEFAGWSGDISDLDNTVVITMGQNMVITANFEEDDGSPTNWALISGLIVALIAVLGTIVFYYSSTIGKQKSTGST
;
A
#
# COMPACT_ATOMS: atom_id res chain seq x y z
N PRO A 1 26.41 72.33 -49.68
CA PRO A 1 26.42 71.33 -48.57
C PRO A 1 26.13 69.91 -49.09
N PRO A 2 26.85 68.87 -48.65
CA PRO A 2 26.49 67.50 -49.03
C PRO A 2 25.18 67.09 -48.34
N THR A 3 24.31 66.40 -49.10
CA THR A 3 23.02 65.87 -48.64
C THR A 3 23.25 64.71 -47.65
N PRO A 4 22.52 64.61 -46.51
CA PRO A 4 22.62 63.44 -45.65
C PRO A 4 22.05 62.20 -46.37
N THR A 5 22.84 61.13 -46.43
CA THR A 5 22.40 59.83 -46.93
C THR A 5 21.33 59.26 -46.00
N PRO A 6 20.20 58.71 -46.50
CA PRO A 6 19.25 58.02 -45.64
C PRO A 6 19.92 56.79 -45.01
N THR A 7 20.01 56.76 -43.69
CA THR A 7 20.39 55.56 -42.95
C THR A 7 19.23 54.58 -43.02
N SER A 8 19.38 53.52 -43.81
CA SER A 8 18.47 52.38 -43.76
C SER A 8 18.58 51.75 -42.38
N THR A 9 17.56 51.94 -41.54
CA THR A 9 17.39 51.15 -40.32
C THR A 9 17.32 49.68 -40.74
N PRO A 10 18.21 48.79 -40.24
CA PRO A 10 18.05 47.38 -40.52
C PRO A 10 16.70 46.95 -39.94
N THR A 11 15.84 46.37 -40.77
CA THR A 11 14.64 45.66 -40.30
C THR A 11 15.08 44.70 -39.20
N PRO A 12 14.40 44.65 -38.03
CA PRO A 12 14.70 43.61 -37.05
C PRO A 12 14.56 42.28 -37.77
N VAL A 13 15.63 41.49 -37.79
CA VAL A 13 15.56 40.11 -38.25
C VAL A 13 14.47 39.47 -37.39
N PRO A 14 13.38 38.92 -37.97
CA PRO A 14 12.43 38.19 -37.16
C PRO A 14 13.24 37.11 -36.46
N THR A 15 13.15 37.04 -35.13
CA THR A 15 13.58 35.85 -34.40
C THR A 15 12.97 34.69 -35.16
N PRO A 16 13.77 33.75 -35.71
CA PRO A 16 13.20 32.55 -36.31
C PRO A 16 12.21 32.02 -35.28
N GLU A 17 10.96 31.80 -35.66
CA GLU A 17 10.03 31.07 -34.81
C GLU A 17 10.81 29.85 -34.31
N GLU A 18 11.09 29.81 -33.01
CA GLU A 18 11.75 28.69 -32.37
C GLU A 18 10.87 27.50 -32.69
N ILE A 19 11.34 26.63 -33.58
CA ILE A 19 10.67 25.38 -33.88
C ILE A 19 10.86 24.57 -32.61
N GLU A 20 9.94 24.70 -31.66
CA GLU A 20 9.87 23.82 -30.49
C GLU A 20 9.79 22.40 -31.05
N GLU A 21 10.85 21.62 -30.89
CA GLU A 21 10.83 20.20 -31.24
C GLU A 21 9.62 19.58 -30.49
N PRO A 22 8.77 18.80 -31.17
CA PRO A 22 7.62 18.21 -30.51
C PRO A 22 8.13 17.40 -29.32
N ALA A 23 7.58 17.64 -28.13
CA ALA A 23 7.91 16.84 -26.97
C ALA A 23 7.63 15.37 -27.29
N GLU A 24 8.67 14.54 -27.27
CA GLU A 24 8.54 13.09 -27.48
C GLU A 24 7.77 12.50 -26.29
N GLU A 25 6.54 12.03 -26.51
CA GLU A 25 5.75 11.38 -25.46
C GLU A 25 6.28 9.96 -25.22
N LEU A 26 6.87 9.72 -24.05
CA LEU A 26 7.32 8.39 -23.64
C LEU A 26 6.16 7.55 -23.11
N MET A 27 6.13 6.27 -23.49
CA MET A 27 5.14 5.29 -23.03
C MET A 27 5.84 4.13 -22.32
N TYR A 28 5.23 3.65 -21.25
CA TYR A 28 5.73 2.53 -20.46
C TYR A 28 4.66 1.44 -20.28
N THR A 29 5.12 0.19 -20.21
CA THR A 29 4.26 -0.98 -19.99
C THR A 29 4.22 -1.34 -18.51
N LEU A 30 3.02 -1.50 -17.96
CA LEU A 30 2.74 -2.12 -16.67
C LEU A 30 2.19 -3.53 -16.92
N ILE A 31 2.87 -4.55 -16.42
CA ILE A 31 2.43 -5.95 -16.45
C ILE A 31 1.89 -6.29 -15.07
N ILE A 32 0.60 -6.65 -15.00
CA ILE A 32 -0.03 -7.11 -13.76
C ILE A 32 -0.15 -8.64 -13.76
N GLY A 33 0.16 -9.25 -12.62
CA GLY A 33 -0.08 -10.66 -12.33
C GLY A 33 -0.83 -10.88 -11.02
N THR A 34 -1.31 -12.10 -10.82
CA THR A 34 -1.92 -12.59 -9.58
C THR A 34 -1.39 -13.99 -9.30
N GLU A 35 -0.99 -14.28 -8.07
CA GLU A 35 -0.45 -15.59 -7.68
C GLU A 35 -0.98 -16.02 -6.29
N PRO A 36 -1.68 -17.16 -6.18
CA PRO A 36 -2.28 -17.91 -7.28
C PRO A 36 -3.44 -17.13 -7.93
N SER A 37 -3.79 -17.48 -9.17
CA SER A 37 -4.90 -16.84 -9.90
C SER A 37 -6.27 -17.05 -9.27
N GLU A 38 -6.44 -18.09 -8.46
CA GLU A 38 -7.69 -18.37 -7.75
C GLU A 38 -7.83 -17.56 -6.45
N GLY A 39 -6.75 -16.93 -5.98
CA GLY A 39 -6.75 -16.25 -4.68
C GLY A 39 -7.38 -14.87 -4.68
N GLY A 40 -7.52 -14.25 -5.84
CA GLY A 40 -8.05 -12.91 -5.93
C GLY A 40 -8.02 -12.32 -7.33
N LEU A 41 -8.54 -11.11 -7.43
CA LEU A 41 -8.51 -10.26 -8.61
C LEU A 41 -7.58 -9.07 -8.37
N ALA A 42 -6.98 -8.58 -9.45
CA ALA A 42 -6.27 -7.31 -9.47
C ALA A 42 -7.00 -6.31 -10.38
N ASP A 43 -6.96 -5.03 -10.05
CA ASP A 43 -7.36 -3.92 -10.92
C ASP A 43 -6.18 -2.95 -11.03
N PRO A 44 -5.57 -2.75 -12.22
CA PRO A 44 -5.90 -3.33 -13.52
C PRO A 44 -5.83 -4.87 -13.55
N GLN A 45 -6.64 -5.49 -14.41
CA GLN A 45 -6.66 -6.95 -14.56
C GLN A 45 -5.29 -7.51 -14.98
N PRO A 46 -4.95 -8.77 -14.65
CA PRO A 46 -3.70 -9.38 -15.09
C PRO A 46 -3.47 -9.28 -16.59
N GLY A 47 -2.25 -8.92 -16.98
CA GLY A 47 -1.84 -8.66 -18.36
C GLY A 47 -1.11 -7.33 -18.53
N ASP A 48 -0.90 -6.96 -19.79
CA ASP A 48 -0.11 -5.79 -20.18
C ASP A 48 -0.99 -4.53 -20.34
N HIS A 49 -0.56 -3.43 -19.75
CA HIS A 49 -1.21 -2.12 -19.81
C HIS A 49 -0.18 -1.05 -20.21
N ILE A 50 -0.52 -0.12 -21.09
CA ILE A 50 0.42 0.90 -21.59
C ILE A 50 -0.02 2.28 -21.10
N TYR A 51 0.89 3.03 -20.49
CA TYR A 51 0.64 4.35 -19.93
C TYR A 51 1.70 5.37 -20.36
N PRO A 52 1.34 6.66 -20.53
CA PRO A 52 2.33 7.73 -20.68
C PRO A 52 3.23 7.87 -19.45
N GLU A 53 4.45 8.37 -19.67
CA GLU A 53 5.35 8.75 -18.59
C GLU A 53 4.68 9.73 -17.61
N GLY A 54 4.93 9.54 -16.32
CA GLY A 54 4.37 10.35 -15.24
C GLY A 54 2.92 10.03 -14.88
N THR A 55 2.27 9.10 -15.58
CA THR A 55 0.91 8.68 -15.24
C THR A 55 0.89 8.03 -13.85
N GLN A 56 -0.05 8.46 -13.00
CA GLN A 56 -0.33 7.81 -11.74
C GLN A 56 -1.39 6.72 -11.95
N VAL A 57 -1.06 5.47 -11.62
CA VAL A 57 -1.94 4.31 -11.77
C VAL A 57 -2.27 3.79 -10.38
N SER A 58 -3.55 3.62 -10.07
CA SER A 58 -4.00 2.96 -8.85
C SER A 58 -4.12 1.46 -9.13
N ILE A 59 -3.41 0.65 -8.36
CA ILE A 59 -3.53 -0.81 -8.39
C ILE A 59 -4.27 -1.28 -7.13
N ILE A 60 -5.21 -2.22 -7.28
CA ILE A 60 -6.08 -2.70 -6.21
C ILE A 60 -6.14 -4.23 -6.26
N ALA A 61 -6.00 -4.89 -5.12
CA ALA A 61 -6.19 -6.33 -4.96
C ALA A 61 -7.48 -6.61 -4.19
N THR A 62 -8.33 -7.48 -4.75
CA THR A 62 -9.56 -7.98 -4.11
C THR A 62 -9.41 -9.48 -3.89
N THR A 63 -9.51 -9.92 -2.64
CA THR A 63 -9.39 -11.33 -2.24
C THR A 63 -10.66 -12.11 -2.57
N GLU A 64 -10.51 -13.35 -3.03
CA GLU A 64 -11.61 -14.32 -3.11
C GLU A 64 -11.84 -15.01 -1.75
N ASP A 65 -12.98 -15.68 -1.59
CA ASP A 65 -13.33 -16.39 -0.35
C ASP A 65 -12.32 -17.51 -0.04
N GLY A 66 -11.84 -17.56 1.20
CA GLY A 66 -10.84 -18.55 1.65
C GLY A 66 -9.39 -18.17 1.33
N TRP A 67 -9.16 -16.91 0.96
CA TRP A 67 -7.83 -16.36 0.70
C TRP A 67 -7.61 -15.06 1.45
N GLU A 68 -6.35 -14.78 1.76
CA GLU A 68 -5.89 -13.48 2.24
C GLU A 68 -4.91 -12.85 1.25
N PHE A 69 -4.89 -11.51 1.19
CA PHE A 69 -3.91 -10.79 0.40
C PHE A 69 -2.59 -10.74 1.16
N ALA A 70 -1.54 -11.31 0.56
CA ALA A 70 -0.21 -11.41 1.16
C ALA A 70 0.72 -10.25 0.75
N GLY A 71 0.32 -9.43 -0.22
CA GLY A 71 1.06 -8.23 -0.64
C GLY A 71 1.31 -8.15 -2.15
N TRP A 72 1.79 -7.00 -2.59
CA TRP A 72 2.33 -6.79 -3.93
C TRP A 72 3.82 -7.16 -3.98
N SER A 73 4.27 -7.72 -5.10
CA SER A 73 5.67 -8.05 -5.36
C SER A 73 6.10 -7.68 -6.79
N GLY A 74 7.39 -7.75 -7.09
CA GLY A 74 7.97 -7.39 -8.40
C GLY A 74 8.74 -6.07 -8.31
N ASP A 75 8.39 -5.10 -9.14
CA ASP A 75 9.00 -3.76 -9.13
C ASP A 75 8.55 -2.88 -7.95
N ILE A 76 7.53 -3.33 -7.21
CA ILE A 76 7.14 -2.77 -5.92
C ILE A 76 7.04 -3.86 -4.86
N SER A 77 7.05 -3.45 -3.59
CA SER A 77 6.68 -4.31 -2.46
C SER A 77 5.85 -3.50 -1.48
N ASP A 78 4.60 -3.91 -1.32
CA ASP A 78 3.65 -3.22 -0.44
C ASP A 78 2.66 -4.23 0.13
N LEU A 79 2.16 -3.95 1.34
CA LEU A 79 1.15 -4.76 2.01
C LEU A 79 -0.24 -4.13 1.94
N ASP A 80 -0.33 -2.85 1.57
CA ASP A 80 -1.61 -2.23 1.31
C ASP A 80 -2.22 -2.81 0.04
N ASN A 81 -3.47 -3.27 0.14
CA ASN A 81 -4.17 -3.84 -1.01
C ASN A 81 -4.53 -2.79 -2.08
N THR A 82 -4.31 -1.50 -1.81
CA THR A 82 -4.45 -0.40 -2.77
C THR A 82 -3.19 0.46 -2.76
N VAL A 83 -2.54 0.59 -3.91
CA VAL A 83 -1.30 1.37 -4.07
C VAL A 83 -1.41 2.27 -5.28
N VAL A 84 -0.86 3.49 -5.19
CA VAL A 84 -0.71 4.39 -6.35
C VAL A 84 0.75 4.40 -6.78
N ILE A 85 1.01 4.00 -8.03
CA ILE A 85 2.34 4.00 -8.63
C ILE A 85 2.44 5.10 -9.69
N THR A 86 3.65 5.60 -9.93
CA THR A 86 3.93 6.55 -11.02
C THR A 86 4.72 5.86 -12.12
N MET A 87 4.21 5.88 -13.35
CA MET A 87 4.82 5.24 -14.51
C MET A 87 6.02 6.04 -15.01
N GLY A 88 7.23 5.66 -14.59
CA GLY A 88 8.49 6.22 -15.09
C GLY A 88 9.39 5.21 -15.82
N GLN A 89 8.96 3.96 -15.90
CA GLN A 89 9.64 2.85 -16.56
C GLN A 89 8.67 1.69 -16.78
N ASN A 90 9.09 0.67 -17.52
CA ASN A 90 8.32 -0.58 -17.60
C ASN A 90 8.32 -1.26 -16.23
N MET A 91 7.17 -1.78 -15.81
CA MET A 91 6.98 -2.38 -14.49
C MET A 91 6.27 -3.72 -14.61
N VAL A 92 6.59 -4.64 -13.71
CA VAL A 92 5.98 -5.95 -13.50
C VAL A 92 5.60 -6.06 -12.04
N ILE A 93 4.31 -6.21 -11.77
CA ILE A 93 3.76 -6.23 -10.41
C ILE A 93 2.80 -7.41 -10.26
N THR A 94 2.95 -8.16 -9.18
CA THR A 94 2.10 -9.33 -8.88
C THR A 94 1.37 -9.14 -7.56
N ALA A 95 0.05 -9.33 -7.55
CA ALA A 95 -0.75 -9.49 -6.33
C ALA A 95 -0.57 -10.92 -5.80
N ASN A 96 -0.12 -11.07 -4.56
CA ASN A 96 0.10 -12.37 -3.95
C ASN A 96 -1.03 -12.67 -2.97
N PHE A 97 -1.50 -13.91 -2.97
CA PHE A 97 -2.55 -14.40 -2.10
C PHE A 97 -2.11 -15.69 -1.41
N GLU A 98 -2.58 -15.89 -0.18
CA GLU A 98 -2.34 -17.09 0.62
C GLU A 98 -3.67 -17.69 1.07
N GLU A 99 -3.76 -19.01 1.18
CA GLU A 99 -4.99 -19.67 1.65
C GLU A 99 -5.27 -19.26 3.09
N ASP A 100 -6.43 -18.64 3.34
CA ASP A 100 -6.97 -18.47 4.68
C ASP A 100 -7.76 -19.74 5.00
N ASP A 101 -7.10 -20.68 5.66
CA ASP A 101 -7.72 -21.95 6.10
C ASP A 101 -8.77 -21.75 7.21
N GLY A 102 -9.06 -20.48 7.58
CA GLY A 102 -9.99 -20.13 8.64
C GLY A 102 -9.52 -20.63 10.00
N SER A 103 -8.26 -21.08 10.12
CA SER A 103 -7.69 -21.44 11.41
C SER A 103 -7.65 -20.17 12.24
N PRO A 104 -8.29 -20.15 13.42
CA PRO A 104 -8.21 -18.99 14.28
C PRO A 104 -6.72 -18.75 14.58
N THR A 105 -6.18 -17.63 14.12
CA THR A 105 -4.79 -17.20 14.34
C THR A 105 -4.54 -17.14 15.86
N ASN A 106 -4.12 -18.28 16.38
CA ASN A 106 -3.73 -18.67 17.73
C ASN A 106 -4.27 -17.97 18.99
N TRP A 107 -5.18 -16.98 19.04
CA TRP A 107 -5.76 -16.49 20.31
C TRP A 107 -6.53 -17.57 21.08
N ALA A 108 -7.06 -18.58 20.38
CA ALA A 108 -7.69 -19.77 20.98
C ALA A 108 -6.68 -20.78 21.58
N LEU A 109 -5.42 -20.80 21.10
CA LEU A 109 -4.33 -21.63 21.65
C LEU A 109 -3.53 -20.88 22.73
N ILE A 110 -3.30 -19.57 22.58
CA ILE A 110 -2.79 -18.72 23.67
C ILE A 110 -3.87 -18.38 24.70
N SER A 111 -5.19 -18.54 24.48
CA SER A 111 -6.13 -18.59 25.61
C SER A 111 -5.97 -19.86 26.45
N GLY A 112 -5.31 -20.90 25.92
CA GLY A 112 -4.85 -22.04 26.72
C GLY A 112 -3.54 -21.78 27.47
N LEU A 113 -2.64 -20.94 26.94
CA LEU A 113 -1.29 -20.71 27.50
C LEU A 113 -1.10 -19.36 28.24
N ILE A 114 -1.77 -18.31 27.82
CA ILE A 114 -1.84 -16.98 28.48
C ILE A 114 -2.87 -17.00 29.62
N VAL A 115 -3.93 -17.82 29.58
CA VAL A 115 -4.74 -18.06 30.78
C VAL A 115 -3.92 -18.81 31.84
N ALA A 116 -2.93 -19.62 31.47
CA ALA A 116 -2.04 -20.27 32.44
C ALA A 116 -1.01 -19.30 33.08
N LEU A 117 -0.73 -18.11 32.50
CA LEU A 117 0.22 -17.15 33.06
C LEU A 117 -0.41 -15.82 33.56
N ILE A 118 -1.57 -15.40 33.04
CA ILE A 118 -2.32 -14.25 33.57
C ILE A 118 -3.26 -14.65 34.73
N ALA A 119 -3.60 -15.95 34.86
CA ALA A 119 -4.32 -16.45 36.04
C ALA A 119 -3.46 -16.55 37.32
N VAL A 120 -2.17 -16.21 37.29
CA VAL A 120 -1.31 -16.22 38.49
C VAL A 120 -1.14 -14.84 39.14
N LEU A 121 -1.43 -13.71 38.48
CA LEU A 121 -1.24 -12.39 39.13
C LEU A 121 -2.51 -11.52 39.21
N GLY A 122 -3.53 -11.75 38.37
CA GLY A 122 -4.81 -11.02 38.44
C GLY A 122 -5.84 -11.60 39.43
N THR A 123 -5.81 -12.91 39.69
CA THR A 123 -6.67 -13.56 40.70
C THR A 123 -6.08 -13.45 42.11
N ILE A 124 -4.77 -13.32 42.27
CA ILE A 124 -4.12 -13.27 43.60
C ILE A 124 -4.51 -11.99 44.37
N VAL A 125 -4.58 -10.81 43.74
CA VAL A 125 -4.94 -9.57 44.49
C VAL A 125 -6.44 -9.50 44.83
N PHE A 126 -7.33 -10.05 43.98
CA PHE A 126 -8.77 -10.12 44.29
C PHE A 126 -9.12 -11.26 45.27
N TYR A 127 -8.34 -12.35 45.33
CA TYR A 127 -8.53 -13.43 46.30
C TYR A 127 -8.04 -13.05 47.72
N TYR A 128 -6.97 -12.25 47.87
CA TYR A 128 -6.48 -11.81 49.19
C TYR A 128 -7.28 -10.67 49.84
N SER A 129 -7.98 -9.83 49.06
CA SER A 129 -8.81 -8.73 49.61
C SER A 129 -10.19 -9.20 50.12
N SER A 130 -10.65 -10.41 49.71
CA SER A 130 -11.96 -10.94 50.10
C SER A 130 -11.97 -11.74 51.43
N THR A 131 -10.80 -12.12 51.97
CA THR A 131 -10.71 -13.00 53.16
C THR A 131 -10.27 -12.35 54.47
N ILE A 132 -9.71 -11.14 54.48
CA ILE A 132 -9.32 -10.46 55.73
C ILE A 132 -10.55 -9.81 56.44
N GLY A 133 -11.74 -9.86 55.82
CA GLY A 133 -12.97 -9.31 56.39
C GLY A 133 -13.64 -10.11 57.51
N LYS A 134 -13.18 -11.32 57.90
CA LYS A 134 -13.88 -12.13 58.94
C LYS A 134 -12.97 -13.00 59.83
N GLN A 135 -12.14 -12.38 60.67
CA GLN A 135 -11.70 -12.99 61.95
C GLN A 135 -11.51 -11.90 63.02
N LYS A 136 -12.62 -11.39 63.58
CA LYS A 136 -12.74 -11.05 65.00
C LYS A 136 -14.18 -10.61 65.27
N SER A 137 -14.90 -11.39 66.07
CA SER A 137 -15.24 -10.95 67.42
C SER A 137 -16.11 -12.01 68.08
N THR A 138 -15.52 -12.70 69.05
CA THR A 138 -16.22 -13.39 70.13
C THR A 138 -17.07 -12.37 70.90
N GLY A 139 -18.33 -12.67 71.21
CA GLY A 139 -19.16 -11.80 72.06
C GLY A 139 -20.55 -12.33 72.38
N SER A 140 -20.64 -13.13 73.45
CA SER A 140 -21.68 -13.18 74.50
C SER A 140 -23.13 -12.83 74.13
N THR A 141 -24.08 -13.74 74.38
CA THR A 141 -24.93 -13.80 75.59
C THR A 141 -25.80 -15.06 75.54
#